data_AF-A0A3L8BCG0-F1
#
_entry.id   AF-A0A3L8BCG0-F1
#
_cell.length_a   1.000
_cell.length_b   1.000
_cell.length_c   1.000
_cell.angle_alpha   90.00
_cell.angle_beta   90.00
_cell.angle_gamma   90.00
#
_symmetry.space_group_name_H-M   'P 1'
#
loop_
_entity.id
_entity.type
_entity.pdbx_description
1 polymer ?
#
loop_
_entity_poly.entity_id
_entity_poly.type
_entity_poly.pdbx_seq_one_letter_code
_entity_poly.pdbx_strand_id
1 'polypeptide(L)'
;TFLREVFFMDNFTQPVMTSGAKKSMSPFWVLPTIIGMLDKSTRFHMITVQDIAWFAADVFSHPEEFIGKELDVAGDVLTAAEMKAVYHKVTGRRLPPVSRLLMRLMLRIVNPESARQFQWNNQRGWKFDIAPLRQRHAGLVNFETFLRNYYDAGSGQGG
;
A
#
# COMPACT_ATOMS: atom_id res chain seq x y z
N THR A 1 -2.87 22.69 -5.80
CA THR A 1 -2.28 21.42 -6.24
C THR A 1 -3.22 20.30 -5.87
N PHE A 2 -3.39 19.29 -6.72
CA PHE A 2 -4.16 18.09 -6.40
C PHE A 2 -3.20 16.91 -6.21
N LEU A 3 -3.23 16.26 -5.04
CA LEU A 3 -2.48 15.04 -4.80
C LEU A 3 -3.30 13.84 -5.26
N ARG A 4 -2.76 13.06 -6.19
CA ARG A 4 -3.35 11.80 -6.62
C ARG A 4 -2.63 10.67 -5.90
N GLU A 5 -3.38 10.00 -5.03
CA GLU A 5 -2.85 8.95 -4.18
C GLU A 5 -3.21 7.56 -4.68
N VAL A 6 -2.47 6.58 -4.19
CA VAL A 6 -2.62 5.16 -4.53
C VAL A 6 -3.03 4.36 -3.30
N PHE A 7 -2.88 3.03 -3.31
CA PHE A 7 -3.26 2.22 -2.16
C PHE A 7 -2.43 2.56 -0.92
N PHE A 8 -3.06 2.73 0.23
CA PHE A 8 -2.33 3.04 1.46
C PHE A 8 -1.70 1.79 2.04
N MET A 9 -0.38 1.78 2.26
CA MET A 9 0.32 0.68 2.91
C MET A 9 -0.22 0.41 4.30
N ASP A 10 -0.68 1.44 5.00
CA ASP A 10 -1.34 1.37 6.31
C ASP A 10 -2.54 0.41 6.32
N ASN A 11 -3.20 0.19 5.18
CA ASN A 11 -4.30 -0.79 5.08
C ASN A 11 -3.82 -2.24 5.30
N PHE A 12 -2.52 -2.53 5.22
CA PHE A 12 -1.96 -3.85 5.56
C PHE A 12 -1.90 -4.12 7.06
N THR A 13 -1.95 -3.07 7.89
CA THR A 13 -1.88 -3.17 9.35
C THR A 13 -3.16 -2.70 10.02
N GLN A 14 -3.93 -1.86 9.35
CA GLN A 14 -5.19 -1.29 9.84
C GLN A 14 -6.25 -1.37 8.73
N PRO A 15 -6.70 -2.58 8.35
CA PRO A 15 -7.65 -2.73 7.26
C PRO A 15 -9.00 -2.08 7.61
N VAL A 16 -9.61 -1.40 6.63
CA VAL A 16 -10.90 -0.68 6.76
C VAL A 16 -12.12 -1.64 6.93
N MET A 17 -11.88 -2.93 7.17
CA MET A 17 -12.93 -3.96 7.26
C MET A 17 -13.56 -4.09 8.65
N THR A 18 -12.96 -3.53 9.70
CA THR A 18 -13.52 -3.53 11.05
C THR A 18 -14.30 -2.26 11.33
N SER A 19 -15.58 -2.43 11.63
CA SER A 19 -16.56 -1.44 12.10
C SER A 19 -15.99 -0.45 13.14
N GLY A 20 -15.38 0.64 12.66
CA GLY A 20 -14.97 1.83 13.43
C GLY A 20 -13.73 1.69 14.32
N ALA A 21 -13.38 0.48 14.78
CA ALA A 21 -12.18 0.28 15.59
C ALA A 21 -10.96 -0.03 14.70
N LYS A 22 -10.07 0.96 14.53
CA LYS A 22 -8.73 0.78 13.96
C LYS A 22 -7.87 -0.05 14.92
N LYS A 23 -8.03 -1.37 14.92
CA LYS A 23 -7.14 -2.28 15.64
C LYS A 23 -6.00 -2.68 14.71
N SER A 24 -4.77 -2.54 15.21
CA SER A 24 -3.60 -3.07 14.54
C SER A 24 -3.76 -4.58 14.32
N MET A 25 -3.56 -5.03 13.09
CA MET A 25 -3.62 -6.41 12.65
C MET A 25 -2.31 -6.75 11.98
N SER A 26 -1.79 -7.94 12.27
CA SER A 26 -0.55 -8.39 11.63
C SER A 26 -0.71 -8.47 10.11
N PRO A 27 0.25 -7.92 9.32
CA PRO A 27 0.29 -8.09 7.87
C PRO A 27 0.17 -9.55 7.42
N PHE A 28 0.58 -10.51 8.27
CA PHE A 28 0.41 -11.95 8.03
C PHE A 28 -1.06 -12.33 7.69
N TRP A 29 -2.04 -11.69 8.33
CA TRP A 29 -3.47 -11.97 8.14
C TRP A 29 -4.08 -11.15 7.00
N VAL A 30 -3.55 -9.96 6.74
CA VAL A 30 -4.14 -9.01 5.77
C VAL A 30 -3.57 -9.19 4.36
N LEU A 31 -2.26 -9.38 4.23
CA LEU A 31 -1.58 -9.49 2.94
C LEU A 31 -2.16 -10.58 2.03
N PRO A 32 -2.46 -11.80 2.51
CA PRO A 32 -3.04 -12.85 1.67
C PRO A 32 -4.35 -12.40 1.02
N THR A 33 -5.19 -11.67 1.75
CA THR A 33 -6.45 -11.12 1.22
C THR A 33 -6.17 -10.11 0.12
N ILE A 34 -5.27 -9.14 0.36
CA ILE A 34 -4.92 -8.11 -0.64
C ILE A 34 -4.32 -8.70 -1.91
N ILE A 35 -3.28 -9.54 -1.78
CA ILE A 35 -2.63 -10.15 -2.94
C ILE A 35 -3.54 -11.14 -3.67
N GLY A 36 -4.52 -11.74 -2.97
CA GLY A 36 -5.55 -12.58 -3.57
C GLY A 36 -6.48 -11.83 -4.53
N MET A 37 -6.57 -10.50 -4.41
CA MET A 37 -7.40 -9.67 -5.29
C MET A 37 -6.68 -9.26 -6.58
N LEU A 38 -5.35 -9.30 -6.59
CA LEU A 38 -4.51 -8.83 -7.70
C LEU A 38 -4.24 -9.89 -8.77
N ASP A 39 -4.16 -9.48 -10.03
CA ASP A 39 -3.63 -10.29 -11.12
C ASP A 39 -2.11 -10.52 -10.96
N LYS A 40 -1.59 -11.59 -11.60
CA LYS A 40 -0.18 -11.98 -11.38
C LYS A 40 0.78 -10.88 -11.84
N SER A 41 0.42 -10.19 -12.93
CA SER A 41 1.18 -9.11 -13.54
C SER A 41 0.80 -7.72 -13.03
N THR A 42 -0.18 -7.59 -12.13
CA THR A 42 -0.63 -6.28 -11.64
C THR A 42 0.50 -5.59 -10.89
N ARG A 43 0.91 -4.42 -11.38
CA ARG A 43 1.86 -3.52 -10.70
C ARG A 43 1.08 -2.63 -9.72
N PHE A 44 1.09 -3.03 -8.45
CA PHE A 44 0.29 -2.41 -7.42
C PHE A 44 1.07 -1.26 -6.75
N HIS A 45 0.64 -0.03 -7.03
CA HIS A 45 1.25 1.17 -6.46
C HIS A 45 0.71 1.41 -5.05
N MET A 46 1.62 1.73 -4.15
CA MET A 46 1.30 1.89 -2.73
C MET A 46 2.05 3.09 -2.14
N ILE A 47 1.49 3.73 -1.13
CA ILE A 47 2.11 4.84 -0.40
C ILE A 47 1.74 4.78 1.09
N THR A 48 2.57 5.31 1.98
CA THR A 48 2.19 5.45 3.40
C THR A 48 1.41 6.75 3.62
N VAL A 49 0.53 6.77 4.63
CA VAL A 49 -0.15 8.01 5.04
C VAL A 49 0.86 9.09 5.48
N GLN A 50 1.99 8.67 6.06
CA GLN A 50 3.06 9.58 6.46
C GLN A 50 3.71 10.28 5.26
N ASP A 51 3.99 9.56 4.18
CA ASP A 51 4.58 10.14 2.97
C ASP A 51 3.59 11.06 2.24
N ILE A 52 2.29 10.74 2.28
CA ILE A 52 1.24 11.66 1.79
C ILE A 52 1.30 12.98 2.55
N ALA A 53 1.36 12.93 3.89
CA ALA A 53 1.47 14.13 4.71
C ALA A 53 2.76 14.92 4.43
N TRP A 54 3.87 14.23 4.17
CA TRP A 54 5.13 14.86 3.78
C TRP A 54 4.99 15.62 2.45
N PHE A 55 4.43 14.99 1.41
CA PHE A 55 4.22 15.66 0.11
C PHE A 55 3.20 16.80 0.21
N ALA A 56 2.17 16.67 1.04
CA ALA A 56 1.24 17.76 1.29
C ALA A 56 1.96 18.98 1.91
N ALA A 57 2.80 18.76 2.92
CA ALA A 57 3.59 19.81 3.53
C ALA A 57 4.57 20.46 2.53
N ASP A 58 5.28 19.64 1.76
CA ASP A 58 6.21 20.10 0.72
C ASP A 58 5.52 20.95 -0.36
N VAL A 59 4.31 20.57 -0.77
CA VAL A 59 3.48 21.35 -1.69
C VAL A 59 3.11 22.72 -1.12
N PHE A 60 2.80 22.80 0.18
CA PHE A 60 2.50 24.08 0.83
C PHE A 60 3.74 24.95 1.03
N SER A 61 4.93 24.35 1.21
CA SER A 61 6.19 25.09 1.37
C SER A 61 6.75 25.62 0.05
N HIS A 62 6.36 25.05 -1.09
CA HIS A 62 6.84 25.45 -2.43
C HIS A 62 5.67 25.74 -3.39
N PRO A 63 4.76 26.67 -3.06
CA PRO A 63 3.54 26.91 -3.83
C PRO A 63 3.80 27.28 -5.30
N GLU A 64 4.87 28.01 -5.57
CA GLU A 64 5.32 28.38 -6.92
C GLU A 64 5.63 27.17 -7.81
N GLU A 65 6.05 26.05 -7.22
CA GLU A 65 6.34 24.82 -7.95
C GLU A 65 5.07 24.02 -8.27
N PHE A 66 4.00 24.16 -7.47
CA PHE A 66 2.90 23.18 -7.47
C PHE A 66 1.50 23.77 -7.77
N ILE A 67 1.29 25.07 -7.65
CA ILE A 67 -0.02 25.68 -7.94
C ILE A 67 -0.49 25.30 -9.36
N GLY A 68 -1.76 24.91 -9.46
CA GLY A 68 -2.37 24.48 -10.73
C GLY A 68 -1.93 23.10 -11.24
N LYS A 69 -1.05 22.37 -10.53
CA LYS A 69 -0.56 21.05 -10.94
C LYS A 69 -1.24 19.90 -10.19
N GLU A 70 -1.18 18.74 -10.81
CA GLU A 70 -1.43 17.45 -10.19
C GLU A 70 -0.09 16.79 -9.82
N LEU A 71 -0.01 16.18 -8.64
CA LEU A 71 1.15 15.42 -8.21
C LEU A 71 0.72 13.98 -7.92
N ASP A 72 1.30 13.05 -8.68
CA ASP A 72 1.14 11.62 -8.51
C ASP A 72 2.09 11.12 -7.44
N VAL A 73 1.55 10.52 -6.37
CA VAL A 73 2.37 10.07 -5.23
C VAL A 73 2.26 8.56 -5.02
N ALA A 74 3.41 7.89 -5.02
CA ALA A 74 3.57 6.49 -4.68
C ALA A 74 4.94 6.25 -4.03
N GLY A 75 5.01 5.43 -2.99
CA GLY A 75 6.26 5.03 -2.31
C GLY A 75 6.87 3.74 -2.85
N ASP A 76 6.04 2.84 -3.39
CA ASP A 76 6.49 1.60 -4.01
C ASP A 76 5.51 1.10 -5.07
N VAL A 77 5.97 0.19 -5.94
CA VAL A 77 5.16 -0.50 -6.94
C VAL A 77 5.62 -1.94 -7.11
N LEU A 78 4.78 -2.89 -6.69
CA LEU A 78 5.12 -4.31 -6.67
C LEU A 78 3.97 -5.18 -7.19
N THR A 79 4.33 -6.35 -7.71
CA THR A 79 3.42 -7.45 -7.99
C THR A 79 3.11 -8.25 -6.73
N ALA A 80 2.06 -9.07 -6.78
CA ALA A 80 1.73 -10.02 -5.72
C ALA A 80 2.90 -10.99 -5.39
N ALA A 81 3.71 -11.36 -6.37
CA ALA A 81 4.87 -12.23 -6.16
C ALA A 81 6.01 -11.49 -5.45
N GLU A 82 6.30 -10.26 -5.86
CA GLU A 82 7.32 -9.41 -5.24
C GLU A 82 6.94 -9.05 -3.79
N MET A 83 5.68 -8.70 -3.51
CA MET A 83 5.20 -8.46 -2.14
C MET A 83 5.39 -9.69 -1.23
N LYS A 84 5.12 -10.91 -1.74
CA LYS A 84 5.38 -12.15 -1.00
C LYS A 84 6.87 -12.35 -0.73
N ALA A 85 7.72 -12.05 -1.71
CA ALA A 85 9.17 -12.19 -1.57
C ALA A 85 9.73 -11.20 -0.54
N VAL A 86 9.29 -9.94 -0.58
CA VAL A 86 9.64 -8.91 0.41
C VAL A 86 9.15 -9.33 1.81
N TYR A 87 7.91 -9.79 1.93
CA TYR A 87 7.39 -10.29 3.20
C TYR A 87 8.24 -11.42 3.79
N HIS A 88 8.61 -12.40 2.97
CA HIS A 88 9.47 -13.50 3.39
C HIS A 88 10.87 -13.01 3.77
N LYS A 89 11.44 -12.07 3.02
CA LYS A 89 12.74 -11.46 3.32
C LYS A 89 12.75 -10.76 4.68
N VAL A 90 11.68 -10.04 5.02
CA VAL A 90 11.59 -9.29 6.28
C VAL A 90 11.29 -10.20 7.46
N THR A 91 10.40 -11.19 7.30
CA THR A 91 9.85 -11.95 8.44
C THR A 91 10.39 -13.37 8.59
N GLY A 92 11.02 -13.92 7.55
CA GLY A 92 11.36 -15.34 7.46
C GLY A 92 10.15 -16.27 7.28
N ARG A 93 8.94 -15.74 7.15
CA ARG A 93 7.69 -16.53 7.09
C ARG A 93 7.10 -16.50 5.68
N ARG A 94 6.41 -17.59 5.33
CA ARG A 94 5.62 -17.67 4.09
C ARG A 94 4.18 -17.30 4.37
N LEU A 95 3.58 -16.53 3.48
CA LEU A 95 2.14 -16.24 3.52
C LEU A 95 1.33 -17.49 3.13
N PRO A 96 0.17 -17.72 3.75
CA PRO A 96 -0.70 -18.83 3.38
C PRO A 96 -1.18 -18.71 1.93
N PRO A 97 -1.39 -19.84 1.23
CA PRO A 97 -2.01 -19.82 -0.08
C PRO A 97 -3.46 -19.34 0.02
N VAL A 98 -3.91 -18.59 -0.99
CA VAL A 98 -5.29 -18.09 -1.08
C VAL A 98 -5.86 -18.31 -2.47
N SER A 99 -7.15 -18.64 -2.53
CA SER A 99 -7.89 -18.68 -3.80
C SER A 99 -8.31 -17.28 -4.20
N ARG A 100 -7.78 -16.81 -5.33
CA ARG A 100 -8.12 -15.49 -5.89
C ARG A 100 -9.60 -15.36 -6.24
N LEU A 101 -10.21 -16.45 -6.72
CA LEU A 101 -11.64 -16.48 -7.02
C LEU A 101 -12.47 -16.25 -5.75
N LEU A 102 -12.15 -16.98 -4.68
CA LEU A 102 -12.86 -16.83 -3.40
C LEU A 102 -12.67 -15.44 -2.81
N MET A 103 -11.45 -14.91 -2.80
CA MET A 103 -11.18 -13.57 -2.26
C MET A 103 -11.92 -12.48 -3.03
N ARG A 104 -11.97 -12.55 -4.36
CA ARG A 104 -12.72 -11.60 -5.20
C ARG A 104 -14.22 -11.68 -4.97
N LEU A 105 -14.76 -12.90 -4.84
CA LEU A 105 -16.19 -13.09 -4.57
C LEU A 105 -16.58 -12.51 -3.20
N MET A 106 -15.79 -12.82 -2.16
CA MET A 106 -16.02 -12.28 -0.81
C MET A 106 -15.94 -10.75 -0.80
N LEU A 107 -14.93 -10.15 -1.43
CA LEU A 107 -14.81 -8.70 -1.47
C LEU A 107 -15.98 -8.05 -2.19
N ARG A 108 -16.48 -8.63 -3.30
CA ARG A 108 -17.67 -8.10 -4.00
C ARG A 108 -18.91 -8.05 -3.11
N ILE A 109 -19.04 -8.97 -2.16
CA ILE A 109 -20.17 -9.02 -1.22
C ILE A 109 -19.97 -8.01 -0.10
N VAL A 110 -18.78 -7.95 0.50
CA VAL A 110 -18.52 -7.15 1.70
C VAL A 110 -18.23 -5.68 1.36
N ASN A 111 -17.56 -5.40 0.25
CA ASN A 111 -17.19 -4.06 -0.18
C ASN A 111 -17.13 -3.96 -1.72
N PRO A 112 -18.29 -3.74 -2.38
CA PRO A 112 -18.37 -3.65 -3.85
C PRO A 112 -17.52 -2.53 -4.45
N GLU A 113 -17.30 -1.44 -3.72
CA GLU A 113 -16.47 -0.31 -4.17
C GLU A 113 -15.00 -0.68 -4.23
N SER A 114 -14.47 -1.29 -3.16
CA SER A 114 -13.12 -1.84 -3.16
C SER A 114 -12.96 -2.88 -4.27
N ALA A 115 -13.98 -3.70 -4.52
CA ALA A 115 -13.92 -4.71 -5.58
C ALA A 115 -13.78 -4.08 -6.97
N ARG A 116 -14.48 -2.97 -7.22
CA ARG A 116 -14.34 -2.18 -8.44
C ARG A 116 -12.95 -1.55 -8.55
N GLN A 117 -12.39 -1.05 -7.45
CA GLN A 117 -11.04 -0.50 -7.42
C GLN A 117 -10.00 -1.57 -7.78
N PHE A 118 -9.99 -2.72 -7.11
CA PHE A 118 -9.07 -3.81 -7.43
C PHE A 118 -9.23 -4.33 -8.87
N GLN A 119 -10.46 -4.34 -9.40
CA GLN A 119 -10.67 -4.65 -10.82
C GLN A 119 -10.01 -3.60 -11.73
N TRP A 120 -10.14 -2.32 -11.42
CA TRP A 120 -9.48 -1.25 -12.16
C TRP A 120 -7.95 -1.35 -12.06
N ASN A 121 -7.39 -1.67 -10.89
CA ASN A 121 -5.95 -1.90 -10.70
C ASN A 121 -5.44 -3.04 -11.59
N ASN A 122 -6.23 -4.11 -11.74
CA ASN A 122 -5.88 -5.26 -12.56
C ASN A 122 -5.94 -4.98 -14.07
N GLN A 123 -6.88 -4.14 -14.50
CA GLN A 123 -7.11 -3.88 -15.93
C GLN A 123 -6.34 -2.67 -16.46
N ARG A 124 -6.20 -1.62 -15.65
CA ARG A 124 -5.58 -0.34 -16.05
C ARG A 124 -4.36 -0.04 -15.19
N GLY A 125 -4.53 -0.04 -13.86
CA GLY A 125 -3.50 0.31 -12.91
C GLY A 125 -3.02 1.76 -13.03
N TRP A 126 -2.17 2.17 -12.09
CA TRP A 126 -1.50 3.48 -12.14
C TRP A 126 -0.22 3.39 -12.96
N LYS A 127 0.30 4.55 -13.39
CA LYS A 127 1.57 4.69 -14.12
C LYS A 127 2.46 5.77 -13.49
N PHE A 128 2.48 5.82 -12.16
CA PHE A 128 3.15 6.90 -11.43
C PHE A 128 4.66 6.69 -11.46
N ASP A 129 5.42 7.75 -11.76
CA ASP A 129 6.89 7.70 -11.71
C ASP A 129 7.37 8.01 -10.29
N ILE A 130 8.02 7.03 -9.67
CA ILE A 130 8.48 7.11 -8.28
C ILE A 130 9.90 7.70 -8.21
N ALA A 131 10.68 7.68 -9.30
CA ALA A 131 12.07 8.11 -9.26
C ALA A 131 12.23 9.59 -8.86
N PRO A 132 11.47 10.55 -9.43
CA PRO A 132 11.53 11.94 -9.00
C PRO A 132 11.06 12.14 -7.55
N LEU A 133 10.05 11.38 -7.13
CA LEU A 133 9.52 11.44 -5.75
C LEU A 133 10.58 11.03 -4.74
N ARG A 134 11.35 9.97 -5.03
CA ARG A 134 12.43 9.49 -4.16
C ARG A 134 13.63 10.43 -4.14
N GLN A 135 13.89 11.16 -5.24
CA GLN A 135 14.91 12.20 -5.25
C GLN A 135 14.51 13.39 -4.37
N ARG A 136 13.23 13.78 -4.40
CA ARG A 136 12.70 14.89 -3.59
C ARG A 136 12.53 14.52 -2.11
N HIS A 137 12.08 13.30 -1.83
CA HIS A 137 11.93 12.74 -0.50
C HIS A 137 12.80 11.50 -0.36
N ALA A 138 14.04 11.68 0.09
CA ALA A 138 14.98 10.58 0.28
C ALA A 138 14.49 9.54 1.30
N GLY A 139 13.59 9.93 2.21
CA GLY A 139 12.96 9.06 3.20
C GLY A 139 11.69 8.34 2.71
N LEU A 140 11.33 8.44 1.42
CA LEU A 140 10.13 7.84 0.86
C LEU A 140 10.05 6.34 1.15
N VAL A 141 9.01 5.94 1.88
CA VAL A 141 8.91 4.58 2.42
C VAL A 141 8.50 3.60 1.32
N ASN A 142 9.36 2.60 1.08
CA ASN A 142 9.03 1.45 0.26
C ASN A 142 8.39 0.32 1.09
N PHE A 143 7.85 -0.70 0.42
CA PHE A 143 7.12 -1.76 1.08
C PHE A 143 8.00 -2.60 2.05
N GLU A 144 9.29 -2.77 1.75
CA GLU A 144 10.22 -3.45 2.65
C GLU A 144 10.43 -2.64 3.95
N THR A 145 10.74 -1.35 3.81
CA THR A 145 10.91 -0.43 4.95
C THR A 145 9.64 -0.37 5.80
N PHE A 146 8.46 -0.30 5.17
CA PHE A 146 7.18 -0.33 5.86
C PHE A 146 7.02 -1.58 6.74
N LEU A 147 7.29 -2.77 6.19
CA LEU A 147 7.18 -4.01 6.97
C LEU A 147 8.22 -4.09 8.09
N ARG A 148 9.46 -3.66 7.85
CA ARG A 148 10.51 -3.62 8.88
C ARG A 148 10.09 -2.74 10.05
N ASN A 149 9.68 -1.50 9.77
CA ASN A 149 9.22 -0.57 10.80
C ASN A 149 8.08 -1.17 11.64
N TYR A 150 7.12 -1.85 11.02
CA TYR A 150 6.03 -2.51 11.73
C TYR A 150 6.51 -3.63 12.65
N TYR A 151 7.36 -4.54 12.16
CA TYR A 151 7.80 -5.71 12.92
C TYR A 151 8.86 -5.36 13.99
N ASP A 152 9.70 -4.37 13.74
CA ASP A 152 10.68 -3.86 14.70
C ASP A 152 9.96 -3.18 15.88
N ALA A 153 8.94 -2.35 15.61
CA ALA A 153 8.11 -1.73 16.65
C ALA A 153 7.36 -2.75 17.52
N GLY A 154 6.95 -3.89 16.94
CA GLY A 154 6.28 -4.98 17.67
C GLY A 154 7.24 -5.83 18.51
N SER A 155 8.52 -5.88 18.16
CA SER A 155 9.54 -6.66 18.89
C SER A 155 9.97 -6.01 20.22
N GLY A 156 9.72 -4.71 20.40
CA GLY A 156 10.05 -3.97 21.61
C GLY A 156 9.03 -4.06 22.76
N GLN A 157 7.90 -4.77 22.59
CA GLN A 157 6.85 -4.92 23.62
C GLN A 157 6.78 -6.34 24.22
N GLY A 158 7.82 -7.17 24.03
CA GLY A 158 7.87 -8.55 24.50
C GLY A 158 9.09 -8.87 25.35
N GLY A 159 9.36 -8.06 26.39
CA GLY A 159 10.36 -8.32 27.44
C GLY A 159 9.70 -8.35 28.80
#